data_AF-A0A7S8EB59-F1
#
_entry.id   AF-A0A7S8EB59-F1
#
_cell.length_a   1.000
_cell.length_b   1.000
_cell.length_c   1.000
_cell.angle_alpha   90.00
_cell.angle_beta   90.00
_cell.angle_gamma   90.00
#
_symmetry.space_group_name_H-M   'P 1'
#
loop_
_entity.id
_entity.type
_entity.pdbx_description
1 polymer ?
#
loop_
_entity_poly.entity_id
_entity_poly.type
_entity_poly.pdbx_seq_one_letter_code
_entity_poly.pdbx_strand_id
1 'polypeptide(L)'
;MTISKSIQVMVIVLMMVIVATVIAQSDSDISTEAAMRVTGAWVRPGENTSAAYLQIHNDSRTDDKLIAVHLDTGTAEIHETQTENDVMRMRPVNAIDLPAGETVHLEPGGYHIMLTNFNGPLVEGDHLPVRLIFASGTEVTVQAFVSQTPIPYEIAPDALTEHAQASIRDGQYVGQVVTPPVQVQDFTAPGSDDELTRLSDTNGRWRVIFFGYMHCPDFCPLTLVDYRDVRSLLGEAADEVTFMFISVDSVRDTPEAVRQYLDHFDSAFVGFSPDDATLNRIQPDYGFYYQRRLDEGRQAVYTIDHSTRSYLLDRDGVLRASFAYDTDPQQMADALLWYLENE
;
A
#
# COMPACT_ATOMS: atom_id res chain seq x y z
N MET A 1 54.89 20.29 -64.61
CA MET A 1 54.05 20.29 -65.82
C MET A 1 52.73 19.64 -65.43
N THR A 2 51.54 20.23 -65.47
CA THR A 2 50.99 21.45 -66.10
C THR A 2 49.55 21.56 -65.54
N ILE A 3 49.16 22.67 -64.89
CA ILE A 3 48.16 23.66 -65.38
C ILE A 3 46.88 23.00 -65.93
N SER A 4 45.79 22.93 -65.14
CA SER A 4 44.65 23.89 -65.05
C SER A 4 43.76 23.99 -66.29
N LYS A 5 42.44 23.75 -66.07
CA LYS A 5 41.24 24.52 -66.52
C LYS A 5 40.03 23.56 -66.61
N SER A 6 39.02 23.65 -65.73
CA SER A 6 37.95 24.68 -65.62
C SER A 6 36.93 24.62 -66.75
N ILE A 7 35.66 24.33 -66.40
CA ILE A 7 34.33 24.66 -67.01
C ILE A 7 33.34 23.67 -66.34
N GLN A 8 32.51 24.00 -65.34
CA GLN A 8 31.27 24.81 -65.27
C GLN A 8 30.99 25.01 -63.75
N VAL A 9 30.92 26.20 -63.14
CA VAL A 9 29.84 27.20 -63.14
C VAL A 9 28.46 26.66 -62.70
N MET A 10 28.22 26.71 -61.37
CA MET A 10 27.18 27.51 -60.69
C MET A 10 25.82 26.85 -60.31
N VAL A 11 25.50 27.03 -59.01
CA VAL A 11 24.21 26.96 -58.28
C VAL A 11 23.62 25.57 -57.99
N ILE A 12 23.65 25.14 -56.73
CA ILE A 12 22.48 25.08 -55.82
C ILE A 12 22.94 24.54 -54.46
N VAL A 13 22.76 25.41 -53.46
CA VAL A 13 22.73 25.18 -52.01
C VAL A 13 21.86 23.97 -51.66
N LEU A 14 22.36 23.01 -50.86
CA LEU A 14 21.70 22.49 -49.64
C LEU A 14 22.54 21.35 -49.01
N MET A 15 22.51 21.28 -47.67
CA MET A 15 22.72 20.09 -46.83
C MET A 15 24.15 19.55 -46.61
N MET A 16 24.75 19.94 -45.48
CA MET A 16 24.97 19.08 -44.30
C MET A 16 26.12 19.65 -43.45
N VAL A 17 25.78 20.60 -42.59
CA VAL A 17 26.55 20.88 -41.37
C VAL A 17 25.95 19.96 -40.31
N ILE A 18 26.59 18.81 -40.04
CA ILE A 18 26.29 18.04 -38.84
C ILE A 18 27.03 18.74 -37.71
N VAL A 19 26.33 19.66 -37.04
CA VAL A 19 26.68 20.11 -35.70
C VAL A 19 26.48 18.89 -34.79
N ALA A 20 27.57 18.39 -34.22
CA ALA A 20 27.50 17.42 -33.13
C ALA A 20 27.01 18.17 -31.89
N THR A 21 25.69 18.29 -31.76
CA THR A 21 25.04 18.71 -30.52
C THR A 21 25.20 17.57 -29.53
N VAL A 22 26.01 17.78 -28.50
CA VAL A 22 25.96 16.98 -27.28
C VAL A 22 24.55 17.14 -26.72
N ILE A 23 23.69 16.15 -26.96
CA ILE A 23 22.42 16.04 -26.26
C ILE A 23 22.80 15.65 -24.84
N ALA A 24 22.83 16.63 -23.94
CA ALA A 24 22.66 16.37 -22.53
C ALA A 24 21.33 15.63 -22.40
N GLN A 25 21.39 14.34 -22.10
CA GLN A 25 20.23 13.58 -21.67
C GLN A 25 19.75 14.26 -20.39
N SER A 26 18.60 14.92 -20.49
CA SER A 26 17.82 15.30 -19.33
C SER A 26 17.37 14.00 -18.67
N ASP A 27 17.94 13.67 -17.51
CA ASP A 27 17.34 12.74 -16.57
C ASP A 27 16.00 13.35 -16.11
N SER A 28 14.97 13.13 -16.91
CA SER A 28 13.59 13.45 -16.58
C SER A 28 12.81 12.15 -16.61
N ASP A 29 12.69 11.57 -15.41
CA ASP A 29 11.53 10.81 -14.90
C ASP A 29 12.01 9.79 -13.87
N ILE A 30 12.48 10.30 -12.73
CA ILE A 30 12.31 9.58 -11.47
C ILE A 30 10.92 9.98 -10.99
N SER A 31 9.98 9.04 -11.07
CA SER A 31 8.71 9.10 -10.38
C SER A 31 8.95 9.57 -8.95
N THR A 32 8.36 10.71 -8.57
CA THR A 32 8.25 11.13 -7.17
C THR A 32 7.34 10.15 -6.45
N GLU A 33 7.88 8.97 -6.10
CA GLU A 33 7.38 8.25 -4.94
C GLU A 33 7.41 9.23 -3.77
N ALA A 34 6.33 9.28 -3.00
CA ALA A 34 6.28 10.15 -1.83
C ALA A 34 7.46 9.79 -0.92
N ALA A 35 8.45 10.67 -0.83
CA ALA A 35 9.65 10.46 -0.03
C ALA A 35 9.36 10.23 1.46
N MET A 36 8.16 10.61 1.89
CA MET A 36 7.64 10.40 3.23
C MET A 36 6.57 9.32 3.18
N ARG A 37 6.88 8.16 3.77
CA ARG A 37 5.94 7.06 3.89
C ARG A 37 5.23 7.16 5.24
N VAL A 38 3.92 7.39 5.21
CA VAL A 38 3.10 7.53 6.42
C VAL A 38 2.21 6.31 6.56
N THR A 39 2.28 5.66 7.72
CA THR A 39 1.61 4.38 7.99
C THR A 39 1.03 4.34 9.40
N GLY A 40 0.12 3.39 9.67
CA GLY A 40 -0.49 3.24 10.99
C GLY A 40 -1.31 4.43 11.46
N ALA A 41 -1.90 5.19 10.53
CA ALA A 41 -2.65 6.39 10.89
C ALA A 41 -3.98 6.02 11.56
N TRP A 42 -4.15 6.43 12.81
CA TRP A 42 -5.41 6.25 13.55
C TRP A 42 -5.72 7.45 14.44
N VAL A 43 -7.00 7.63 14.79
CA VAL A 43 -7.51 8.71 15.63
C VAL A 43 -8.38 8.14 16.74
N ARG A 44 -8.34 8.74 17.94
CA ARG A 44 -9.31 8.37 18.99
C ARG A 44 -10.71 8.90 18.66
N PRO A 45 -11.79 8.18 19.01
CA PRO A 45 -13.13 8.75 19.02
C PRO A 45 -13.21 9.99 19.90
N GLY A 46 -14.03 10.97 19.50
CA GLY A 46 -14.17 12.23 20.23
C GLY A 46 -15.14 13.21 19.58
N GLU A 47 -15.68 14.15 20.34
CA GLU A 47 -16.74 15.06 19.85
C GLU A 47 -16.24 16.44 19.39
N ASN A 48 -15.19 16.97 20.02
CA ASN A 48 -14.63 18.30 19.71
C ASN A 48 -13.10 18.34 19.87
N THR A 49 -12.53 17.32 20.50
CA THR A 49 -11.11 17.21 20.76
C THR A 49 -10.72 15.74 20.68
N SER A 50 -9.63 15.46 19.99
CA SER A 50 -9.07 14.13 19.85
C SER A 50 -7.57 14.22 19.57
N ALA A 51 -6.90 13.07 19.48
CA ALA A 51 -5.52 12.97 19.05
C ALA A 51 -5.40 11.87 17.98
N ALA A 52 -4.62 12.18 16.95
CA ALA A 52 -4.21 11.24 15.92
C ALA A 52 -2.75 10.82 16.09
N TYR A 53 -2.49 9.59 15.69
CA TYR A 53 -1.23 8.86 15.83
C TYR A 53 -0.90 8.19 14.50
N LEU A 54 0.38 8.03 14.22
CA LEU A 54 0.91 7.48 12.97
C LEU A 54 2.42 7.26 13.10
N GLN A 55 3.03 6.64 12.11
CA GLN A 55 4.48 6.66 11.95
C GLN A 55 4.86 7.22 10.59
N ILE A 56 6.02 7.87 10.54
CA ILE A 56 6.57 8.49 9.33
C ILE A 56 7.97 7.91 9.10
N HIS A 57 8.16 7.24 7.97
CA HIS A 57 9.48 6.82 7.51
C HIS A 57 9.97 7.77 6.41
N ASN A 58 11.19 8.29 6.56
CA ASN A 58 11.84 9.12 5.55
C ASN A 58 12.63 8.22 4.57
N ASP A 59 12.02 7.91 3.43
CA ASP A 59 12.64 7.13 2.35
C ASP A 59 13.71 7.88 1.55
N SER A 60 13.87 9.18 1.81
CA SER A 60 14.83 10.01 1.10
C SER A 60 16.26 9.82 1.64
N ARG A 61 17.22 10.37 0.90
CA ARG A 61 18.64 10.40 1.30
C ARG A 61 19.01 11.63 2.13
N THR A 62 18.04 12.45 2.50
CA THR A 62 18.25 13.73 3.18
C THR A 62 17.28 13.91 4.33
N ASP A 63 17.73 14.55 5.41
CA ASP A 63 16.84 14.87 6.52
C ASP A 63 15.72 15.80 6.05
N ASP A 64 14.53 15.63 6.63
CA ASP A 64 13.37 16.49 6.43
C ASP A 64 12.73 16.81 7.79
N LYS A 65 11.61 17.55 7.79
CA LYS A 65 10.81 17.83 8.98
C LYS A 65 9.33 17.80 8.65
N LEU A 66 8.51 17.24 9.56
CA LEU A 66 7.08 17.53 9.56
C LEU A 66 6.88 18.91 10.16
N ILE A 67 6.40 19.87 9.38
CA ILE A 67 6.32 21.29 9.82
C ILE A 67 4.89 21.78 10.01
N ALA A 68 3.90 21.09 9.43
CA ALA A 68 2.51 21.41 9.64
C ALA A 68 1.61 20.19 9.41
N VAL A 69 0.44 20.25 10.01
CA VAL A 69 -0.65 19.30 9.83
C VAL A 69 -1.93 20.09 9.59
N HIS A 70 -2.79 19.58 8.71
CA HIS A 70 -4.02 20.25 8.31
C HIS A 70 -5.20 19.29 8.37
N LEU A 71 -6.32 19.81 8.85
CA LEU A 71 -7.61 19.14 8.90
C LEU A 71 -8.66 20.06 8.30
N ASP A 72 -9.31 19.64 7.22
CA ASP A 72 -10.29 20.49 6.52
C ASP A 72 -11.53 20.81 7.38
N THR A 73 -11.87 19.91 8.31
CA THR A 73 -13.07 20.00 9.14
C THR A 73 -12.85 20.66 10.50
N GLY A 74 -11.62 21.06 10.84
CA GLY A 74 -11.26 21.59 12.16
C GLY A 74 -9.85 22.17 12.22
N THR A 75 -9.20 22.04 13.38
CA THR A 75 -7.81 22.47 13.60
C THR A 75 -6.95 21.26 13.94
N ALA A 76 -5.74 21.23 13.38
CA ALA A 76 -4.73 20.23 13.68
C ALA A 76 -3.42 20.92 14.08
N GLU A 77 -2.78 20.45 15.14
CA GLU A 77 -1.49 20.95 15.63
C GLU A 77 -0.58 19.78 16.02
N ILE A 78 0.73 19.95 15.86
CA ILE A 78 1.72 18.96 16.31
C ILE A 78 2.02 19.21 17.78
N HIS A 79 1.89 18.19 18.61
CA HIS A 79 2.13 18.26 20.05
C HIS A 79 3.11 17.18 20.50
N GLU A 80 3.80 17.45 21.60
CA GLU A 80 4.64 16.48 22.31
C GLU A 80 4.15 16.35 23.75
N THR A 81 4.04 15.12 24.23
CA THR A 81 3.77 14.84 25.63
C THR A 81 5.08 14.57 26.37
N GLN A 82 5.33 15.29 27.46
CA GLN A 82 6.49 15.09 28.31
C GLN A 82 6.06 14.92 29.77
N THR A 83 6.73 14.02 30.50
CA THR A 83 6.56 13.89 31.95
C THR A 83 7.48 14.88 32.66
N GLU A 84 6.92 15.81 33.42
CA GLU A 84 7.68 16.78 34.21
C GLU A 84 7.19 16.73 35.66
N ASN A 85 8.02 16.23 36.59
CA ASN A 85 7.68 16.03 38.01
C ASN A 85 6.41 15.18 38.22
N ASP A 86 6.34 14.00 37.60
CA ASP A 86 5.19 13.07 37.63
C ASP A 86 3.89 13.64 37.04
N VAL A 87 3.95 14.79 36.34
CA VAL A 87 2.82 15.39 35.63
C VAL A 87 3.05 15.30 34.12
N MET A 88 2.11 14.70 33.41
CA MET A 88 2.08 14.70 31.95
C MET A 88 1.69 16.09 31.44
N ARG A 89 2.56 16.71 30.64
CA ARG A 89 2.29 17.99 29.97
C ARG A 89 2.35 17.78 28.46
N MET A 90 1.27 18.16 27.80
CA MET A 90 1.17 18.25 26.36
C MET A 90 1.51 19.68 25.92
N ARG A 91 2.44 19.82 24.97
CA ARG A 91 2.86 21.14 24.44
C ARG A 91 2.90 21.13 22.92
N PRO A 92 2.43 22.19 22.26
CA PRO A 92 2.58 22.33 20.82
C PRO A 92 4.06 22.47 20.45
N VAL A 93 4.44 21.88 19.32
CA VAL A 93 5.78 21.97 18.71
C VAL A 93 5.65 22.44 17.27
N ASN A 94 6.65 23.21 16.80
CA ASN A 94 6.61 23.78 15.45
C ASN A 94 7.03 22.80 14.36
N ALA A 95 7.78 21.76 14.72
CA ALA A 95 8.24 20.75 13.78
C ALA A 95 8.65 19.46 14.51
N ILE A 96 8.65 18.36 13.78
CA ILE A 96 9.29 17.09 14.16
C ILE A 96 10.43 16.85 13.17
N ASP A 97 11.62 16.54 13.67
CA ASP A 97 12.76 16.17 12.85
C ASP A 97 12.57 14.77 12.27
N LEU A 98 12.84 14.60 10.98
CA LEU A 98 12.73 13.32 10.25
C LEU A 98 14.07 12.99 9.59
N PRO A 99 15.00 12.33 10.29
CA PRO A 99 16.29 11.95 9.74
C PRO A 99 16.16 11.02 8.53
N ALA A 100 17.08 11.11 7.57
CA ALA A 100 17.09 10.25 6.39
C ALA A 100 17.17 8.75 6.76
N GLY A 101 16.27 7.94 6.20
CA GLY A 101 16.22 6.49 6.43
C GLY A 101 15.71 6.06 7.81
N GLU A 102 15.23 6.99 8.64
CA GLU A 102 14.69 6.69 9.96
C GLU A 102 13.16 6.76 10.00
N THR A 103 12.57 6.06 10.97
CA THR A 103 11.15 6.11 11.30
C THR A 103 10.95 6.93 12.57
N VAL A 104 10.03 7.88 12.53
CA VAL A 104 9.59 8.64 13.70
C VAL A 104 8.14 8.28 14.03
N HIS A 105 7.90 7.97 15.30
CA HIS A 105 6.60 7.53 15.79
C HIS A 105 5.86 8.68 16.47
N LEU A 106 4.59 8.85 16.09
CA LEU A 106 3.62 9.67 16.81
C LEU A 106 2.69 8.72 17.54
N GLU A 107 2.90 8.55 18.85
CA GLU A 107 2.25 7.55 19.69
C GLU A 107 1.79 8.13 21.05
N PRO A 108 0.83 7.48 21.75
CA PRO A 108 0.39 7.93 23.05
C PRO A 108 1.55 8.11 24.05
N GLY A 109 1.70 9.31 24.59
CA GLY A 109 2.78 9.64 25.53
C GLY A 109 4.03 10.26 24.89
N GLY A 110 4.10 10.33 23.56
CA GLY A 110 5.15 11.05 22.81
C GLY A 110 4.57 12.14 21.91
N TYR A 111 5.07 12.23 20.68
CA TYR A 111 4.51 13.10 19.65
C TYR A 111 3.10 12.63 19.24
N HIS A 112 2.23 13.56 18.91
CA HIS A 112 0.88 13.29 18.39
C HIS A 112 0.33 14.50 17.65
N ILE A 113 -0.71 14.28 16.85
CA ILE A 113 -1.46 15.36 16.20
C ILE A 113 -2.68 15.66 17.05
N MET A 114 -2.70 16.84 17.66
CA MET A 114 -3.84 17.32 18.44
C MET A 114 -4.90 17.86 17.49
N LEU A 115 -6.12 17.33 17.58
CA LEU A 115 -7.26 17.72 16.77
C LEU A 115 -8.27 18.46 17.64
N THR A 116 -8.71 19.63 17.20
CA THR A 116 -9.71 20.42 17.93
C THR A 116 -10.71 21.09 16.99
N ASN A 117 -11.88 21.44 17.50
CA ASN A 117 -12.90 22.22 16.79
C ASN A 117 -13.33 21.59 15.46
N PHE A 118 -13.33 20.26 15.38
CA PHE A 118 -13.81 19.55 14.20
C PHE A 118 -15.33 19.37 14.21
N ASN A 119 -15.93 19.32 13.03
CA ASN A 119 -17.38 19.23 12.88
C ASN A 119 -17.88 17.79 13.05
N GLY A 120 -18.73 17.57 14.06
CA GLY A 120 -19.36 16.27 14.32
C GLY A 120 -18.46 15.30 15.10
N PRO A 121 -19.03 14.26 15.70
CA PRO A 121 -18.25 13.27 16.43
C PRO A 121 -17.43 12.40 15.48
N LEU A 122 -16.20 12.08 15.89
CA LEU A 122 -15.43 10.97 15.34
C LEU A 122 -15.91 9.69 16.01
N VAL A 123 -16.49 8.77 15.24
CA VAL A 123 -17.08 7.51 15.73
C VAL A 123 -16.22 6.33 15.28
N GLU A 124 -16.18 5.27 16.10
CA GLU A 124 -15.46 4.03 15.78
C GLU A 124 -15.78 3.54 14.35
N GLY A 125 -14.73 3.27 13.57
CA GLY A 125 -14.86 2.80 12.19
C GLY A 125 -14.99 3.90 11.14
N ASP A 126 -15.04 5.18 11.54
CA ASP A 126 -14.93 6.30 10.59
C ASP A 126 -13.48 6.44 10.09
N HIS A 127 -13.31 7.22 9.03
CA HIS A 127 -12.00 7.66 8.54
C HIS A 127 -11.93 9.19 8.53
N LEU A 128 -10.80 9.73 8.96
CA LEU A 128 -10.54 11.17 9.00
C LEU A 128 -9.34 11.53 8.10
N PRO A 129 -9.53 12.32 7.02
CA PRO A 129 -8.42 12.79 6.21
C PRO A 129 -7.58 13.81 7.00
N VAL A 130 -6.29 13.51 7.17
CA VAL A 130 -5.31 14.39 7.80
C VAL A 130 -4.17 14.61 6.81
N ARG A 131 -3.87 15.87 6.51
CA ARG A 131 -2.79 16.26 5.58
C ARG A 131 -1.55 16.67 6.35
N LEU A 132 -0.42 16.05 6.04
CA LEU A 132 0.91 16.31 6.58
C LEU A 132 1.70 17.13 5.57
N ILE A 133 2.37 18.18 6.03
CA ILE A 133 3.16 19.09 5.20
C ILE A 133 4.60 19.06 5.70
N PHE A 134 5.51 18.73 4.79
CA PHE A 134 6.93 18.55 5.09
C PHE A 134 7.77 19.76 4.63
N ALA A 135 8.95 19.97 5.24
CA ALA A 135 9.81 21.10 4.92
C ALA A 135 10.37 21.05 3.49
N SER A 136 10.50 19.85 2.91
CA SER A 136 10.79 19.63 1.49
C SER A 136 9.72 20.18 0.54
N GLY A 137 8.51 20.48 1.03
CA GLY A 137 7.34 20.81 0.23
C GLY A 137 6.51 19.59 -0.19
N THR A 138 6.91 18.38 0.20
CA THR A 138 6.06 17.19 0.08
C THR A 138 4.80 17.38 0.93
N GLU A 139 3.66 16.92 0.40
CA GLU A 139 2.40 16.84 1.13
C GLU A 139 1.86 15.41 1.04
N VAL A 140 1.44 14.85 2.17
CA VAL A 140 0.85 13.50 2.25
C VAL A 140 -0.48 13.60 2.97
N THR A 141 -1.57 13.11 2.36
CA THR A 141 -2.86 12.99 3.04
C THR A 141 -3.09 11.54 3.43
N VAL A 142 -3.32 11.29 4.72
CA VAL A 142 -3.67 9.96 5.25
C VAL A 142 -5.13 9.94 5.70
N GLN A 143 -5.82 8.81 5.50
CA GLN A 143 -7.14 8.59 6.08
C GLN A 143 -6.96 7.87 7.42
N ALA A 144 -6.83 8.63 8.50
CA ALA A 144 -6.62 8.06 9.81
C ALA A 144 -7.90 7.36 10.28
N PHE A 145 -7.81 6.07 10.61
CA PHE A 145 -8.95 5.26 11.05
C PHE A 145 -9.33 5.61 12.49
N VAL A 146 -10.61 5.82 12.74
CA VAL A 146 -11.10 6.15 14.07
C VAL A 146 -11.24 4.86 14.89
N SER A 147 -10.39 4.70 15.92
CA SER A 147 -10.42 3.54 16.81
C SER A 147 -10.24 3.84 18.29
N GLN A 148 -11.01 3.16 19.14
CA GLN A 148 -10.85 3.14 20.60
C GLN A 148 -9.51 2.53 21.01
N THR A 149 -9.04 1.54 20.26
CA THR A 149 -7.80 0.81 20.51
C THR A 149 -6.68 1.31 19.60
N PRO A 150 -5.43 1.43 20.09
CA PRO A 150 -4.30 1.74 19.23
C PRO A 150 -4.16 0.73 18.08
N ILE A 151 -3.85 1.22 16.88
CA ILE A 151 -3.54 0.39 15.71
C ILE A 151 -2.01 0.44 15.49
N PRO A 152 -1.25 -0.54 16.00
CA PRO A 152 0.19 -0.59 15.75
C PRO A 152 0.42 -0.98 14.29
N TYR A 153 1.17 -0.20 13.51
CA TYR A 153 1.47 -0.60 12.13
C TYR A 153 2.44 -1.79 12.09
N GLU A 154 3.56 -1.72 12.81
CA GLU A 154 4.47 -2.85 13.02
C GLU A 154 4.22 -3.48 14.39
N ILE A 155 4.01 -4.80 14.39
CA ILE A 155 3.84 -5.60 15.60
C ILE A 155 5.20 -6.23 15.92
N ALA A 156 5.65 -6.17 17.18
CA ALA A 156 6.86 -6.87 17.59
C ALA A 156 6.72 -8.37 17.25
N PRO A 157 7.76 -9.04 16.70
CA PRO A 157 7.68 -10.45 16.36
C PRO A 157 7.13 -11.27 17.53
N ASP A 158 5.97 -11.89 17.32
CA ASP A 158 5.31 -12.76 18.28
C ASP A 158 5.76 -14.23 18.10
N ALA A 159 5.23 -15.12 18.93
CA ALA A 159 5.59 -16.54 18.91
C ALA A 159 5.36 -17.19 17.54
N LEU A 160 4.26 -16.82 16.85
CA LEU A 160 3.96 -17.33 15.52
C LEU A 160 5.01 -16.89 14.49
N THR A 161 5.42 -15.62 14.55
CA THR A 161 6.48 -15.07 13.69
C THR A 161 7.83 -15.76 13.95
N GLU A 162 8.20 -15.92 15.22
CA GLU A 162 9.44 -16.60 15.62
C GLU A 162 9.46 -18.07 15.14
N HIS A 163 8.32 -18.76 15.24
CA HIS A 163 8.16 -20.14 14.79
C HIS A 163 8.26 -20.22 13.26
N ALA A 164 7.62 -19.33 12.52
CA ALA A 164 7.69 -19.31 11.05
C ALA A 164 9.12 -19.08 10.56
N GLN A 165 9.86 -18.18 11.21
CA GLN A 165 11.28 -17.97 10.93
C GLN A 165 12.13 -19.20 11.27
N ALA A 166 11.81 -19.95 12.32
CA ALA A 166 12.47 -21.20 12.65
C ALA A 166 12.24 -22.27 11.58
N SER A 167 10.98 -22.46 11.15
CA SER A 167 10.62 -23.38 10.07
C SER A 167 11.41 -23.11 8.78
N ILE A 168 11.57 -21.84 8.39
CA ILE A 168 12.40 -21.47 7.23
C ILE A 168 13.87 -21.86 7.43
N ARG A 169 14.44 -21.62 8.62
CA ARG A 169 15.83 -22.02 8.93
C ARG A 169 16.02 -23.53 8.86
N ASP A 170 14.99 -24.29 9.20
CA ASP A 170 14.99 -25.75 9.17
C ASP A 170 14.65 -26.33 7.78
N GLY A 171 14.44 -25.46 6.77
CA GLY A 171 14.22 -25.83 5.38
C GLY A 171 12.76 -26.12 5.03
N GLN A 172 11.81 -25.83 5.92
CA GLN A 172 10.38 -25.90 5.65
C GLN A 172 9.91 -24.60 4.99
N TYR A 173 9.18 -24.71 3.88
CA TYR A 173 8.57 -23.57 3.22
C TYR A 173 7.26 -23.18 3.92
N VAL A 174 7.15 -21.92 4.33
CA VAL A 174 5.93 -21.31 4.88
C VAL A 174 5.64 -19.95 4.22
N GLY A 175 6.12 -19.76 2.99
CA GLY A 175 6.11 -18.46 2.31
C GLY A 175 7.24 -17.53 2.75
N GLN A 176 7.28 -16.31 2.18
CA GLN A 176 8.16 -15.25 2.64
C GLN A 176 7.53 -14.58 3.87
N VAL A 177 8.05 -14.91 5.04
CA VAL A 177 7.60 -14.34 6.33
C VAL A 177 7.83 -12.83 6.36
N VAL A 178 6.81 -12.10 6.80
CA VAL A 178 6.86 -10.65 7.04
C VAL A 178 7.34 -10.40 8.46
N THR A 179 8.45 -9.67 8.60
CA THR A 179 9.09 -9.42 9.90
C THR A 179 9.65 -7.99 9.96
N PRO A 180 9.19 -7.15 10.92
CA PRO A 180 8.06 -7.40 11.84
C PRO A 180 6.73 -7.62 11.08
N PRO A 181 5.77 -8.39 11.63
CA PRO A 181 4.41 -8.47 11.09
C PRO A 181 3.75 -7.10 11.05
N VAL A 182 2.86 -6.90 10.08
CA VAL A 182 2.20 -5.60 9.85
C VAL A 182 0.70 -5.72 10.12
N GLN A 183 0.15 -4.92 11.02
CA GLN A 183 -1.31 -4.77 11.09
C GLN A 183 -1.75 -3.96 9.87
N VAL A 184 -2.49 -4.58 8.97
CA VAL A 184 -2.96 -3.86 7.79
C VAL A 184 -4.05 -2.88 8.19
N GLN A 185 -4.10 -1.74 7.51
CA GLN A 185 -5.16 -0.77 7.68
C GLN A 185 -6.48 -1.34 7.18
N ASP A 186 -7.54 -1.14 7.95
CA ASP A 186 -8.87 -1.45 7.50
C ASP A 186 -9.29 -0.50 6.35
N PHE A 187 -10.19 -0.98 5.50
CA PHE A 187 -10.76 -0.19 4.42
C PHE A 187 -12.18 -0.65 4.13
N THR A 188 -13.02 0.28 3.67
CA THR A 188 -14.34 -0.02 3.11
C THR A 188 -14.28 0.15 1.60
N ALA A 189 -14.75 -0.85 0.86
CA ALA A 189 -14.87 -0.77 -0.60
C ALA A 189 -16.11 -1.54 -1.07
N PRO A 190 -16.62 -1.27 -2.29
CA PRO A 190 -17.61 -2.12 -2.92
C PRO A 190 -17.09 -3.57 -3.02
N GLY A 191 -17.79 -4.49 -2.39
CA GLY A 191 -17.53 -5.93 -2.44
C GLY A 191 -18.18 -6.56 -3.68
N SER A 192 -17.76 -7.75 -4.07
CA SER A 192 -18.33 -8.49 -5.22
C SER A 192 -19.81 -8.87 -5.04
N ASP A 193 -20.40 -8.65 -3.87
CA ASP A 193 -21.83 -8.79 -3.60
C ASP A 193 -22.62 -7.47 -3.79
N ASP A 194 -21.96 -6.42 -4.30
CA ASP A 194 -22.46 -5.06 -4.46
C ASP A 194 -22.79 -4.36 -3.12
N GLU A 195 -22.28 -4.90 -2.00
CA GLU A 195 -22.36 -4.27 -0.69
C GLU A 195 -21.06 -3.52 -0.37
N LEU A 196 -21.16 -2.36 0.28
CA LEU A 196 -19.99 -1.72 0.87
C LEU A 196 -19.53 -2.56 2.05
N THR A 197 -18.39 -3.23 1.87
CA THR A 197 -17.85 -4.21 2.82
C THR A 197 -16.54 -3.70 3.39
N ARG A 198 -16.34 -3.87 4.71
CA ARG A 198 -15.04 -3.59 5.34
C ARG A 198 -14.14 -4.81 5.23
N LEU A 199 -12.83 -4.61 5.08
CA LEU A 199 -11.88 -5.72 5.19
C LEU A 199 -12.03 -6.41 6.55
N SER A 200 -12.25 -5.65 7.63
CA SER A 200 -12.47 -6.19 8.97
C SER A 200 -13.70 -7.11 9.09
N ASP A 201 -14.71 -6.95 8.23
CA ASP A 201 -15.92 -7.80 8.27
C ASP A 201 -15.60 -9.25 7.86
N THR A 202 -14.44 -9.46 7.25
CA THR A 202 -13.91 -10.77 6.86
C THR A 202 -12.93 -11.37 7.88
N ASN A 203 -12.74 -10.71 9.03
CA ASN A 203 -11.93 -11.22 10.14
C ASN A 203 -12.47 -12.57 10.68
N GLY A 204 -11.64 -13.24 11.48
CA GLY A 204 -11.95 -14.55 12.04
C GLY A 204 -11.57 -15.72 11.13
N ARG A 205 -11.08 -15.45 9.92
CA ARG A 205 -10.48 -16.43 8.99
C ARG A 205 -9.12 -15.93 8.51
N TRP A 206 -8.24 -16.87 8.18
CA TRP A 206 -7.04 -16.55 7.42
C TRP A 206 -7.43 -16.07 6.03
N ARG A 207 -6.66 -15.14 5.45
CA ARG A 207 -7.01 -14.54 4.16
C ARG A 207 -5.81 -14.54 3.23
N VAL A 208 -6.01 -15.07 2.03
CA VAL A 208 -5.02 -15.04 0.96
C VAL A 208 -5.46 -14.00 -0.06
N ILE A 209 -4.80 -12.85 -0.06
CA ILE A 209 -5.16 -11.68 -0.86
C ILE A 209 -4.29 -11.60 -2.10
N PHE A 210 -4.92 -11.45 -3.26
CA PHE A 210 -4.26 -11.11 -4.51
C PHE A 210 -4.74 -9.75 -5.02
N PHE A 211 -3.80 -8.85 -5.32
CA PHE A 211 -4.08 -7.57 -5.96
C PHE A 211 -3.92 -7.71 -7.47
N GLY A 212 -5.02 -7.64 -8.22
CA GLY A 212 -5.03 -7.91 -9.65
C GLY A 212 -6.04 -7.05 -10.40
N TYR A 213 -6.25 -7.33 -11.69
CA TYR A 213 -7.29 -6.69 -12.48
C TYR A 213 -7.82 -7.66 -13.53
N MET A 214 -9.12 -7.61 -13.83
CA MET A 214 -9.80 -8.63 -14.64
C MET A 214 -9.31 -8.71 -16.09
N HIS A 215 -8.76 -7.59 -16.59
CA HIS A 215 -8.28 -7.47 -17.96
C HIS A 215 -6.81 -7.93 -18.11
N CYS A 216 -6.22 -8.54 -17.08
CA CYS A 216 -4.90 -9.14 -17.14
C CYS A 216 -4.96 -10.45 -17.96
N PRO A 217 -4.24 -10.56 -19.08
CA PRO A 217 -4.36 -11.72 -19.97
C PRO A 217 -3.73 -12.99 -19.40
N ASP A 218 -2.74 -12.87 -18.50
CA ASP A 218 -1.85 -13.97 -18.14
C ASP A 218 -1.85 -14.28 -16.63
N PHE A 219 -1.40 -13.36 -15.79
CA PHE A 219 -1.08 -13.65 -14.38
C PHE A 219 -2.31 -13.83 -13.48
N CYS A 220 -3.32 -12.97 -13.62
CA CYS A 220 -4.51 -12.99 -12.76
C CYS A 220 -5.34 -14.26 -12.88
N PRO A 221 -5.75 -14.72 -14.09
CA PRO A 221 -6.56 -15.93 -14.19
C PRO A 221 -5.81 -17.18 -13.72
N LEU A 222 -4.49 -17.25 -13.91
CA LEU A 222 -3.69 -18.38 -13.43
C LEU A 222 -3.61 -18.40 -11.89
N THR A 223 -3.40 -17.25 -11.25
CA THR A 223 -3.37 -17.15 -9.78
C THR A 223 -4.70 -17.58 -9.15
N LEU A 224 -5.83 -17.23 -9.78
CA LEU A 224 -7.16 -17.64 -9.30
C LEU A 224 -7.45 -19.14 -9.52
N VAL A 225 -6.87 -19.74 -10.56
CA VAL A 225 -6.86 -21.20 -10.73
C VAL A 225 -6.04 -21.86 -9.62
N ASP A 226 -4.85 -21.33 -9.33
CA ASP A 226 -4.00 -21.82 -8.25
C ASP A 226 -4.74 -21.74 -6.90
N TYR A 227 -5.43 -20.63 -6.61
CA TYR A 227 -6.25 -20.51 -5.38
C TYR A 227 -7.33 -21.57 -5.28
N ARG A 228 -7.99 -21.91 -6.40
CA ARG A 228 -9.02 -22.96 -6.40
C ARG A 228 -8.38 -24.32 -6.11
N ASP A 229 -7.21 -24.58 -6.68
CA ASP A 229 -6.48 -25.83 -6.49
C ASP A 229 -5.94 -25.93 -5.05
N VAL A 230 -5.39 -24.86 -4.48
CA VAL A 230 -5.02 -24.75 -3.05
C VAL A 230 -6.23 -25.05 -2.17
N ARG A 231 -7.37 -24.41 -2.43
CA ARG A 231 -8.61 -24.64 -1.67
C ARG A 231 -9.04 -26.11 -1.72
N SER A 232 -8.92 -26.76 -2.88
CA SER A 232 -9.18 -28.20 -3.01
C SER A 232 -8.20 -29.05 -2.20
N LEU A 233 -6.94 -28.66 -2.11
CA LEU A 233 -5.90 -29.37 -1.36
C LEU A 233 -6.05 -29.22 0.16
N LEU A 234 -6.57 -28.08 0.62
CA LEU A 234 -6.87 -27.84 2.05
C LEU A 234 -7.99 -28.73 2.60
N GLY A 235 -8.90 -29.23 1.75
CA GLY A 235 -10.03 -30.04 2.18
C GLY A 235 -10.93 -29.29 3.18
N GLU A 236 -11.20 -29.88 4.34
CA GLU A 236 -12.03 -29.23 5.39
C GLU A 236 -11.40 -27.96 5.95
N ALA A 237 -10.06 -27.84 5.94
CA ALA A 237 -9.36 -26.64 6.41
C ALA A 237 -9.62 -25.41 5.51
N ALA A 238 -10.16 -25.61 4.30
CA ALA A 238 -10.56 -24.52 3.43
C ALA A 238 -11.62 -23.58 4.05
N ASP A 239 -12.41 -24.05 5.02
CA ASP A 239 -13.40 -23.21 5.70
C ASP A 239 -12.78 -22.20 6.67
N GLU A 240 -11.50 -22.37 7.01
CA GLU A 240 -10.71 -21.45 7.84
C GLU A 240 -9.97 -20.39 7.02
N VAL A 241 -10.02 -20.49 5.68
CA VAL A 241 -9.27 -19.63 4.74
C VAL A 241 -10.20 -18.98 3.71
N THR A 242 -10.14 -17.66 3.61
CA THR A 242 -10.84 -16.89 2.57
C THR A 242 -9.85 -16.43 1.50
N PHE A 243 -10.09 -16.81 0.25
CA PHE A 243 -9.31 -16.34 -0.90
C PHE A 243 -9.94 -15.08 -1.45
N MET A 244 -9.13 -14.03 -1.65
CA MET A 244 -9.59 -12.69 -1.99
C MET A 244 -8.91 -12.15 -3.24
N PHE A 245 -9.71 -11.48 -4.05
CA PHE A 245 -9.26 -10.70 -5.20
C PHE A 245 -9.58 -9.22 -4.97
N ILE A 246 -8.55 -8.38 -4.85
CA ILE A 246 -8.73 -6.94 -4.75
C ILE A 246 -8.35 -6.33 -6.09
N SER A 247 -9.32 -5.70 -6.77
CA SER A 247 -9.05 -5.04 -8.04
C SER A 247 -8.21 -3.78 -7.84
N VAL A 248 -7.15 -3.63 -8.64
CA VAL A 248 -6.39 -2.37 -8.76
C VAL A 248 -6.96 -1.45 -9.85
N ASP A 249 -8.13 -1.80 -10.40
CA ASP A 249 -8.72 -1.15 -11.57
C ASP A 249 -10.23 -0.97 -11.51
N SER A 250 -10.71 -0.37 -10.42
CA SER A 250 -12.14 -0.10 -10.19
C SER A 250 -12.83 0.72 -11.29
N VAL A 251 -12.09 1.37 -12.20
CA VAL A 251 -12.66 2.05 -13.37
C VAL A 251 -13.28 1.07 -14.37
N ARG A 252 -12.70 -0.13 -14.52
CA ARG A 252 -13.19 -1.19 -15.43
C ARG A 252 -13.80 -2.38 -14.69
N ASP A 253 -13.29 -2.67 -13.50
CA ASP A 253 -13.65 -3.83 -12.71
C ASP A 253 -14.75 -3.44 -11.70
N THR A 254 -16.00 -3.32 -12.17
CA THR A 254 -17.14 -3.06 -11.28
C THR A 254 -17.39 -4.24 -10.34
N PRO A 255 -18.03 -4.03 -9.17
CA PRO A 255 -18.36 -5.10 -8.23
C PRO A 255 -19.01 -6.34 -8.86
N GLU A 256 -19.99 -6.12 -9.73
CA GLU A 256 -20.74 -7.19 -10.40
C GLU A 256 -19.89 -7.89 -11.47
N ALA A 257 -19.02 -7.15 -12.15
CA ALA A 257 -18.07 -7.72 -13.10
C ALA A 257 -17.04 -8.61 -12.37
N VAL A 258 -16.52 -8.14 -11.22
CA VAL A 258 -15.63 -8.92 -10.36
C VAL A 258 -16.33 -10.19 -9.88
N ARG A 259 -17.59 -10.11 -9.45
CA ARG A 259 -18.37 -11.30 -9.04
C ARG A 259 -18.47 -12.33 -10.15
N GLN A 260 -18.91 -11.89 -11.32
CA GLN A 260 -19.02 -12.75 -12.49
C GLN A 260 -17.69 -13.38 -12.85
N TYR A 261 -16.60 -12.62 -12.77
CA TYR A 261 -15.25 -13.13 -13.01
C TYR A 261 -14.86 -14.22 -12.01
N LEU A 262 -15.02 -13.97 -10.72
CA LEU A 262 -14.67 -14.91 -9.65
C LEU A 262 -15.49 -16.21 -9.70
N ASP A 263 -16.75 -16.15 -10.12
CA ASP A 263 -17.63 -17.32 -10.26
C ASP A 263 -17.13 -18.35 -11.29
N HIS A 264 -16.23 -17.96 -12.21
CA HIS A 264 -15.58 -18.90 -13.13
C HIS A 264 -14.52 -19.77 -12.44
N PHE A 265 -14.06 -19.38 -11.25
CA PHE A 265 -12.99 -20.04 -10.50
C PHE A 265 -13.54 -20.76 -9.26
N ASP A 266 -14.13 -20.01 -8.33
CA ASP A 266 -14.81 -20.54 -7.14
C ASP A 266 -15.77 -19.47 -6.58
N SER A 267 -17.03 -19.82 -6.37
CA SER A 267 -18.05 -18.91 -5.83
C SER A 267 -17.76 -18.47 -4.39
N ALA A 268 -16.90 -19.19 -3.65
CA ALA A 268 -16.48 -18.83 -2.30
C ALA A 268 -15.44 -17.71 -2.26
N PHE A 269 -14.85 -17.33 -3.40
CA PHE A 269 -13.89 -16.22 -3.43
C PHE A 269 -14.58 -14.88 -3.20
N VAL A 270 -13.91 -13.99 -2.46
CA VAL A 270 -14.40 -12.65 -2.14
C VAL A 270 -13.68 -11.63 -3.02
N GLY A 271 -14.41 -10.70 -3.61
CA GLY A 271 -13.84 -9.63 -4.43
C GLY A 271 -14.04 -8.25 -3.82
N PHE A 272 -13.11 -7.33 -4.04
CA PHE A 272 -13.25 -5.91 -3.74
C PHE A 272 -12.85 -5.05 -4.94
N SER A 273 -13.54 -3.91 -5.13
CA SER A 273 -13.22 -2.91 -6.15
C SER A 273 -12.94 -1.53 -5.52
N PRO A 274 -11.84 -1.36 -4.77
CA PRO A 274 -11.48 -0.10 -4.13
C PRO A 274 -11.12 0.99 -5.14
N ASP A 275 -11.32 2.25 -4.75
CA ASP A 275 -10.85 3.41 -5.51
C ASP A 275 -9.33 3.64 -5.33
N ASP A 276 -8.75 4.51 -6.15
CA ASP A 276 -7.31 4.83 -6.08
C ASP A 276 -6.92 5.44 -4.73
N ALA A 277 -7.81 6.20 -4.10
CA ALA A 277 -7.55 6.79 -2.79
C ALA A 277 -7.36 5.69 -1.73
N THR A 278 -8.19 4.64 -1.78
CA THR A 278 -8.09 3.47 -0.91
C THR A 278 -6.85 2.65 -1.22
N LEU A 279 -6.59 2.35 -2.51
CA LEU A 279 -5.41 1.59 -2.93
C LEU A 279 -4.10 2.24 -2.49
N ASN A 280 -3.92 3.53 -2.76
CA ASN A 280 -2.72 4.28 -2.37
C ASN A 280 -2.49 4.27 -0.84
N ARG A 281 -3.58 4.25 -0.07
CA ARG A 281 -3.51 4.24 1.39
C ARG A 281 -3.06 2.89 1.95
N ILE A 282 -3.58 1.79 1.41
CA ILE A 282 -3.26 0.45 1.91
C ILE A 282 -1.97 -0.10 1.29
N GLN A 283 -1.53 0.45 0.15
CA GLN A 283 -0.32 0.03 -0.56
C GLN A 283 0.91 -0.14 0.35
N PRO A 284 1.23 0.78 1.30
CA PRO A 284 2.38 0.64 2.18
C PRO A 284 2.32 -0.57 3.13
N ASP A 285 1.13 -1.08 3.46
CA ASP A 285 0.98 -2.22 4.39
C ASP A 285 1.44 -3.52 3.73
N TYR A 286 1.19 -3.64 2.42
CA TYR A 286 1.45 -4.85 1.63
C TYR A 286 2.71 -4.73 0.78
N GLY A 287 3.09 -3.52 0.39
CA GLY A 287 4.18 -3.27 -0.57
C GLY A 287 3.84 -3.67 -2.01
N PHE A 288 2.55 -3.80 -2.37
CA PHE A 288 2.18 -4.03 -3.78
C PHE A 288 2.46 -2.77 -4.61
N TYR A 289 2.63 -2.95 -5.91
CA TYR A 289 2.79 -1.89 -6.89
C TYR A 289 1.65 -1.96 -7.90
N TYR A 290 1.14 -0.81 -8.32
CA TYR A 290 0.29 -0.71 -9.49
C TYR A 290 0.51 0.62 -10.22
N GLN A 291 0.49 0.61 -11.55
CA GLN A 291 0.56 1.83 -12.37
C GLN A 291 -0.28 1.68 -13.64
N ARG A 292 -1.20 2.63 -13.87
CA ARG A 292 -1.93 2.72 -15.14
C ARG A 292 -1.03 3.35 -16.21
N ARG A 293 -0.81 2.65 -17.32
CA ARG A 293 0.00 3.09 -18.47
C ARG A 293 -0.93 3.42 -19.63
N LEU A 294 -1.02 4.71 -19.98
CA LEU A 294 -1.76 5.15 -21.16
C LEU A 294 -0.96 4.80 -22.43
N ASP A 295 -1.57 4.14 -23.41
CA ASP A 295 -0.94 3.98 -24.71
C ASP A 295 -0.90 5.35 -25.44
N GLU A 296 0.31 5.78 -25.81
CA GLU A 296 0.53 6.98 -26.59
C GLU A 296 -0.21 6.89 -27.94
N GLY A 297 -1.31 7.64 -28.08
CA GLY A 297 -2.04 7.81 -29.33
C GLY A 297 -3.45 7.20 -29.40
N ARG A 298 -3.93 6.53 -28.34
CA ARG A 298 -5.34 6.11 -28.25
C ARG A 298 -5.88 6.30 -26.83
N GLN A 299 -6.78 7.28 -26.65
CA GLN A 299 -7.37 7.65 -25.36
C GLN A 299 -8.28 6.58 -24.69
N ALA A 300 -8.21 5.32 -25.09
CA ALA A 300 -9.11 4.27 -24.60
C ALA A 300 -8.46 2.89 -24.38
N VAL A 301 -7.15 2.74 -24.57
CA VAL A 301 -6.44 1.50 -24.25
C VAL A 301 -5.34 1.86 -23.25
N TYR A 302 -5.45 1.33 -22.03
CA TYR A 302 -4.40 1.40 -21.03
C TYR A 302 -4.16 0.03 -20.43
N THR A 303 -2.90 -0.23 -20.13
CA THR A 303 -2.45 -1.41 -19.40
C THR A 303 -2.19 -1.03 -17.95
N ILE A 304 -2.09 -2.03 -17.09
CA ILE A 304 -1.74 -1.84 -15.68
C ILE A 304 -0.55 -2.73 -15.40
N ASP A 305 0.56 -2.10 -15.04
CA ASP A 305 1.65 -2.82 -14.39
C ASP A 305 1.20 -3.07 -12.95
N HIS A 306 1.21 -4.33 -12.48
CA HIS A 306 0.84 -4.65 -11.10
C HIS A 306 1.72 -5.76 -10.50
N SER A 307 1.80 -5.80 -9.18
CA SER A 307 2.44 -6.89 -8.46
C SER A 307 1.67 -8.20 -8.60
N THR A 308 2.39 -9.31 -8.70
CA THR A 308 1.82 -10.66 -8.91
C THR A 308 1.84 -11.54 -7.66
N ARG A 309 2.19 -10.97 -6.50
CA ARG A 309 2.33 -11.71 -5.23
C ARG A 309 0.97 -11.88 -4.53
N SER A 310 0.87 -12.96 -3.76
CA SER A 310 -0.23 -13.21 -2.83
C SER A 310 0.19 -12.90 -1.40
N TYR A 311 -0.72 -12.37 -0.59
CA TYR A 311 -0.45 -11.93 0.78
C TYR A 311 -1.30 -12.74 1.77
N LEU A 312 -0.70 -13.18 2.87
CA LEU A 312 -1.36 -13.98 3.89
C LEU A 312 -1.61 -13.15 5.15
N LEU A 313 -2.88 -12.93 5.46
CA LEU A 313 -3.31 -12.30 6.70
C LEU A 313 -3.87 -13.35 7.65
N ASP A 314 -3.57 -13.19 8.94
CA ASP A 314 -4.22 -13.98 9.99
C ASP A 314 -5.66 -13.54 10.25
N ARG A 315 -6.29 -14.12 11.29
CA ARG A 315 -7.69 -13.87 11.65
C ARG A 315 -7.96 -12.43 12.10
N ASP A 316 -6.94 -11.72 12.57
CA ASP A 316 -7.04 -10.37 13.12
C ASP A 316 -6.60 -9.28 12.13
N GLY A 317 -6.11 -9.68 10.96
CA GLY A 317 -5.71 -8.75 9.89
C GLY A 317 -4.23 -8.40 9.95
N VAL A 318 -3.41 -9.22 10.60
CA VAL A 318 -1.97 -9.06 10.57
C VAL A 318 -1.42 -9.76 9.35
N LEU A 319 -0.66 -9.04 8.53
CA LEU A 319 0.10 -9.59 7.41
C LEU A 319 1.27 -10.43 7.95
N ARG A 320 1.19 -11.74 7.74
CA ARG A 320 2.15 -12.74 8.27
C ARG A 320 3.17 -13.20 7.23
N ALA A 321 2.74 -13.37 6.00
CA ALA A 321 3.58 -13.89 4.93
C ALA A 321 3.12 -13.40 3.56
N SER A 322 3.94 -13.69 2.55
CA SER A 322 3.54 -13.58 1.15
C SER A 322 4.08 -14.74 0.34
N PHE A 323 3.38 -15.08 -0.72
CA PHE A 323 3.77 -16.10 -1.68
C PHE A 323 4.18 -15.41 -2.99
N ALA A 324 5.29 -15.86 -3.56
CA ALA A 324 5.69 -15.40 -4.88
C ALA A 324 4.68 -15.91 -5.92
N TYR A 325 4.51 -15.15 -7.00
CA TYR A 325 3.88 -15.69 -8.21
C TYR A 325 4.58 -16.99 -8.61
N ASP A 326 3.84 -17.99 -9.07
CA ASP A 326 4.29 -19.36 -9.41
C ASP A 326 4.54 -20.33 -8.24
N THR A 327 4.29 -19.91 -6.99
CA THR A 327 4.31 -20.83 -5.85
C THR A 327 3.38 -22.01 -6.13
N ASP A 328 3.93 -23.22 -6.11
CA ASP A 328 3.17 -24.45 -6.36
C ASP A 328 1.96 -24.57 -5.41
N PRO A 329 0.75 -24.88 -5.92
CA PRO A 329 -0.45 -24.99 -5.07
C PRO A 329 -0.32 -25.93 -3.88
N GLN A 330 0.44 -27.03 -4.00
CA GLN A 330 0.70 -27.92 -2.86
C GLN A 330 1.56 -27.23 -1.81
N GLN A 331 2.61 -26.51 -2.22
CA GLN A 331 3.46 -25.77 -1.28
C GLN A 331 2.69 -24.65 -0.57
N MET A 332 1.80 -23.94 -1.27
CA MET A 332 0.95 -22.94 -0.64
C MET A 332 -0.05 -23.58 0.32
N ALA A 333 -0.68 -24.70 -0.04
CA ALA A 333 -1.59 -25.44 0.84
C ALA A 333 -0.87 -25.94 2.11
N ASP A 334 0.32 -26.53 1.96
CA ASP A 334 1.13 -27.02 3.08
C ASP A 334 1.54 -25.87 4.02
N ALA A 335 1.89 -24.71 3.47
CA ALA A 335 2.20 -23.52 4.26
C ALA A 335 0.96 -23.01 5.03
N LEU A 336 -0.22 -22.97 4.40
CA LEU A 336 -1.46 -22.56 5.07
C LEU A 336 -1.85 -23.53 6.18
N LEU A 337 -1.73 -24.84 5.96
CA LEU A 337 -1.94 -25.85 7.00
C LEU A 337 -0.98 -25.64 8.17
N TRP A 338 0.29 -25.35 7.89
CA TRP A 338 1.25 -25.02 8.93
C TRP A 338 0.81 -23.81 9.77
N TYR A 339 0.34 -22.72 9.14
CA TYR A 339 -0.16 -21.56 9.90
C TYR A 339 -1.39 -21.90 10.75
N LEU A 340 -2.34 -22.67 10.20
CA LEU A 340 -3.54 -23.09 10.92
C LEU A 340 -3.24 -23.99 12.13
N GLU A 341 -2.16 -24.77 12.09
CA GLU A 341 -1.75 -25.66 13.17
C GLU A 341 -0.94 -24.95 14.28
N ASN A 342 -0.41 -23.75 14.01
CA ASN A 342 0.55 -23.07 14.87
C ASN A 342 0.10 -21.70 15.38
N GLU A 343 -1.14 -21.29 15.07
CA GLU A 343 -1.77 -20.05 15.53
C GLU A 343 -2.01 -19.99 17.06
#